data_AF-B1I2U2-F1
#
_entry.id   AF-B1I2U2-F1
#
_cell.length_a   1.000
_cell.length_b   1.000
_cell.length_c   1.000
_cell.angle_alpha   90.00
_cell.angle_beta   90.00
_cell.angle_gamma   90.00
#
_symmetry.space_group_name_H-M   'P 1'
#
loop_
_entity.id
_entity.type
_entity.pdbx_description
1 polymer ?
#
loop_
_entity_poly.entity_id
_entity_poly.type
_entity_poly.pdbx_seq_one_letter_code
_entity_poly.pdbx_strand_id
1 'polypeptide(L)'
;MITMMGYKQPQGKLFYQFSLDERVPLNHFLREVVKTVDFSFIYSLTRPFYSHTGTPSVDPVVVFKMALLGYFYGITSERQLAEECKLNLAFMWFLGYDIDELPPDHSILSKARKRYGREVYEQFFRHVVQLCQKAGLIEGNKVFLDATLVRANASLDSLVSRELHRQLDQTPKEYLNRVWEENPLNEKDAPEDTKGVTALTGSSAQPPEDTPGQPPTNRLKRTNEKWVSRTDPDASLITRHDHRGLFLAHKVHICVDEGQARIVTAVETTPGGTAECHVLPDLIGKHTWNTRLRPNEVVADRAYGTRKVYRFLRQNGILPSIPSRKPWKKRRKLAAGFRYDRERDVYVCPKGKLLYRQNKDRPDGSQVYRVHRLACKNCENQGVLCRAKRPSIIRNHDTKLLAWVEEHLNTKIANKSLRARKQWPETVFAEMKGPRGLDQARLRGTNGVQVQALLALMAHNIRQLERAISKRSKPAQAMGIPGMIPFGNSSHKYLDLRWFDFDYKIRGLATGPQPKTEPFSVDNCETWNLGLHVNITSCGIMLNTAVAIVHLVRLPSRARAFASAARPLDCCRTAMA
;
A
#
# COMPACT_ATOMS: atom_id res chain seq x y z
N MET A 1 20.21 34.09 -45.91
CA MET A 1 20.31 33.26 -44.69
C MET A 1 19.90 31.85 -45.06
N ILE A 2 20.82 30.88 -45.00
CA ILE A 2 20.50 29.47 -45.23
C ILE A 2 19.97 28.91 -43.91
N THR A 3 18.69 28.53 -43.89
CA THR A 3 18.06 27.89 -42.74
C THR A 3 18.72 26.52 -42.54
N MET A 4 19.53 26.39 -41.48
CA MET A 4 20.17 25.13 -41.04
C MET A 4 19.16 24.16 -40.41
N MET A 5 17.95 24.10 -40.96
CA MET A 5 16.90 23.21 -40.47
C MET A 5 17.03 21.87 -41.17
N GLY A 6 17.37 20.83 -40.40
CA GLY A 6 17.43 19.47 -40.91
C GLY A 6 16.03 18.94 -41.24
N TYR A 7 15.84 18.47 -42.47
CA TYR A 7 14.63 17.76 -42.88
C TYR A 7 14.92 16.26 -42.92
N LYS A 8 14.13 15.47 -42.19
CA LYS A 8 14.19 14.00 -42.26
C LYS A 8 13.20 13.50 -43.30
N GLN A 9 13.72 13.00 -44.42
CA GLN A 9 12.93 12.27 -45.42
C GLN A 9 12.72 10.84 -44.91
N PRO A 10 11.48 10.38 -44.64
CA PRO A 10 11.22 9.01 -44.23
C PRO A 10 11.46 8.07 -45.41
N GLN A 11 12.64 7.42 -45.45
CA GLN A 11 12.90 6.31 -46.36
C GLN A 11 12.42 5.01 -45.70
N GLY A 12 11.44 4.35 -46.31
CA GLY A 12 10.98 3.02 -45.88
C GLY A 12 12.03 1.96 -46.22
N LYS A 13 12.49 1.19 -45.23
CA LYS A 13 13.33 0.01 -45.51
C LYS A 13 12.45 -1.15 -45.97
N LEU A 14 12.85 -1.83 -47.04
CA LEU A 14 12.14 -2.99 -47.63
C LEU A 14 12.30 -4.27 -46.78
N PHE A 15 13.41 -4.41 -46.05
CA PHE A 15 13.68 -5.55 -45.17
C PHE A 15 14.13 -5.07 -43.79
N TYR A 16 13.62 -5.75 -42.75
CA TYR A 16 14.00 -5.53 -41.36
C TYR A 16 14.72 -6.78 -40.85
N GLN A 17 16.03 -6.71 -40.69
CA GLN A 17 16.74 -7.60 -39.76
C GLN A 17 16.68 -6.93 -38.40
N PHE A 18 15.93 -7.51 -37.47
CA PHE A 18 15.61 -6.88 -36.20
C PHE A 18 15.72 -7.90 -35.06
N SER A 19 16.41 -7.52 -33.98
CA SER A 19 16.47 -8.29 -32.74
C SER A 19 15.94 -7.42 -31.61
N LEU A 20 14.83 -7.85 -30.99
CA LEU A 20 14.31 -7.17 -29.79
C LEU A 20 15.33 -7.17 -28.67
N ASP A 21 16.12 -8.25 -28.54
CA ASP A 21 17.14 -8.35 -27.50
C ASP A 21 18.25 -7.30 -27.70
N GLU A 22 18.73 -7.09 -28.92
CA GLU A 22 19.70 -6.02 -29.18
C GLU A 22 19.09 -4.62 -29.04
N ARG A 23 17.79 -4.48 -29.34
CA ARG A 23 17.11 -3.19 -29.34
C ARG A 23 16.84 -2.65 -27.94
N VAL A 24 16.49 -3.53 -26.99
CA VAL A 24 16.20 -3.15 -25.60
C VAL A 24 17.53 -2.97 -24.86
N PRO A 25 17.85 -1.74 -24.37
CA PRO A 25 19.14 -1.45 -23.76
C PRO A 25 19.50 -2.42 -22.62
N LEU A 26 20.77 -2.82 -22.54
CA LEU A 26 21.26 -3.77 -21.53
C LEU A 26 21.02 -3.31 -20.08
N ASN A 27 20.98 -1.99 -19.85
CA ASN A 27 20.73 -1.35 -18.56
C ASN A 27 19.24 -1.02 -18.32
N HIS A 28 18.33 -1.53 -19.16
CA HIS A 28 16.90 -1.28 -19.03
C HIS A 28 16.33 -1.98 -17.79
N PHE A 29 15.46 -1.29 -17.04
CA PHE A 29 14.86 -1.79 -15.79
C PHE A 29 14.26 -3.20 -15.92
N LEU A 30 13.53 -3.48 -17.00
CA LEU A 30 12.89 -4.80 -17.20
C LEU A 30 13.90 -5.94 -17.41
N ARG A 31 15.11 -5.66 -17.92
CA ARG A 31 16.17 -6.67 -18.01
C ARG A 31 16.67 -7.06 -16.63
N GLU A 32 16.87 -6.06 -15.77
CA GLU A 32 17.29 -6.31 -14.41
C GLU A 32 16.22 -7.09 -13.63
N VAL A 33 14.93 -6.76 -13.82
CA VAL A 33 13.82 -7.54 -13.24
C VAL A 33 13.86 -9.01 -13.62
N VAL A 34 14.10 -9.34 -14.90
CA VAL A 34 14.19 -10.75 -15.35
C VAL A 34 15.43 -11.46 -14.77
N LYS A 35 16.55 -10.75 -14.58
CA LYS A 35 17.74 -11.31 -13.94
C LYS A 35 17.51 -11.61 -12.46
N THR A 36 16.74 -10.77 -11.78
CA THR A 36 16.52 -10.83 -10.34
C THR A 36 15.38 -11.78 -9.95
N VAL A 37 14.31 -11.80 -10.75
CA VAL A 37 13.10 -12.58 -10.46
C VAL A 37 12.94 -13.66 -11.53
N ASP A 38 13.20 -14.90 -11.15
CA ASP A 38 12.76 -16.04 -11.94
C ASP A 38 11.24 -16.19 -11.81
N PHE A 39 10.51 -16.10 -12.91
CA PHE A 39 9.05 -16.22 -12.94
C PHE A 39 8.57 -17.67 -13.11
N SER A 40 9.46 -18.65 -13.28
CA SER A 40 9.11 -20.06 -13.53
C SER A 40 8.26 -20.68 -12.41
N PHE A 41 8.41 -20.22 -11.16
CA PHE A 41 7.62 -20.73 -10.04
C PHE A 41 6.11 -20.52 -10.23
N ILE A 42 5.69 -19.55 -11.05
CA ILE A 42 4.28 -19.27 -11.34
C ILE A 42 3.59 -20.48 -11.96
N TYR A 43 4.28 -21.26 -12.81
CA TYR A 43 3.69 -22.46 -13.40
C TYR A 43 3.20 -23.44 -12.34
N SER A 44 4.00 -23.64 -11.28
CA SER A 44 3.62 -24.51 -10.16
C SER A 44 2.42 -23.97 -9.38
N LEU A 45 2.34 -22.65 -9.18
CA LEU A 45 1.24 -22.00 -8.47
C LEU A 45 -0.08 -22.08 -9.24
N THR A 46 -0.02 -21.95 -10.57
CA THR A 46 -1.23 -21.86 -11.39
C THR A 46 -1.67 -23.19 -11.98
N ARG A 47 -0.81 -24.23 -11.97
CA ARG A 47 -1.09 -25.56 -12.55
C ARG A 47 -2.45 -26.15 -12.14
N PRO A 48 -2.91 -26.07 -10.87
CA PRO A 48 -4.21 -26.62 -10.48
C PRO A 48 -5.42 -25.98 -11.17
N PHE A 49 -5.27 -24.79 -11.75
CA PHE A 49 -6.35 -24.04 -12.39
C PHE A 49 -6.46 -24.27 -13.90
N TYR A 50 -5.66 -25.19 -14.44
CA TYR A 50 -5.63 -25.51 -15.86
C TYR A 50 -6.05 -26.96 -16.12
N SER A 51 -6.83 -27.15 -17.19
CA SER A 51 -7.18 -28.48 -17.68
C SER A 51 -5.98 -29.14 -18.34
N HIS A 52 -5.98 -30.48 -18.36
CA HIS A 52 -5.05 -31.29 -19.14
C HIS A 52 -5.52 -31.49 -20.60
N THR A 53 -6.72 -31.01 -20.95
CA THR A 53 -7.34 -31.11 -22.28
C THR A 53 -7.87 -29.75 -22.77
N GLY A 54 -7.93 -29.59 -24.10
CA GLY A 54 -8.47 -28.41 -24.77
C GLY A 54 -7.39 -27.51 -25.39
N THR A 55 -7.80 -26.32 -25.86
CA THR A 55 -6.90 -25.34 -26.46
C THR A 55 -5.93 -24.77 -25.42
N PRO A 56 -4.63 -24.67 -25.72
CA PRO A 56 -3.67 -23.99 -24.87
C PRO A 56 -4.14 -22.57 -24.54
N SER A 57 -4.14 -22.25 -23.25
CA SER A 57 -4.40 -20.90 -22.77
C SER A 57 -3.15 -20.02 -22.86
N VAL A 58 -3.33 -18.71 -22.75
CA VAL A 58 -2.22 -17.76 -22.52
C VAL A 58 -1.36 -18.20 -21.34
N ASP A 59 -0.04 -18.08 -21.50
CA ASP A 59 0.95 -18.41 -20.49
C ASP A 59 0.69 -17.62 -19.18
N PRO A 60 0.54 -18.28 -18.02
CA PRO A 60 0.34 -17.60 -16.75
C PRO A 60 1.48 -16.62 -16.40
N VAL A 61 2.74 -16.91 -16.74
CA VAL A 61 3.87 -16.00 -16.52
C VAL A 61 3.65 -14.67 -17.25
N VAL A 62 3.18 -14.71 -18.50
CA VAL A 62 2.85 -13.51 -19.28
C VAL A 62 1.77 -12.70 -18.56
N VAL A 63 0.74 -13.34 -18.03
CA VAL A 63 -0.35 -12.66 -17.30
C VAL A 63 0.19 -11.89 -16.08
N PHE A 64 1.03 -12.51 -15.27
CA PHE A 64 1.62 -11.86 -14.09
C PHE A 64 2.60 -10.76 -14.48
N LYS A 65 3.42 -10.96 -15.51
CA LYS A 65 4.32 -9.94 -16.06
C LYS A 65 3.54 -8.73 -16.56
N MET A 66 2.47 -8.93 -17.34
CA MET A 66 1.57 -7.86 -17.79
C MET A 66 1.00 -7.10 -16.59
N ALA A 67 0.47 -7.80 -15.58
CA ALA A 67 -0.05 -7.16 -14.39
C ALA A 67 0.99 -6.28 -13.69
N LEU A 68 2.23 -6.78 -13.53
CA LEU A 68 3.33 -6.02 -12.93
C LEU A 68 3.75 -4.80 -13.77
N LEU A 69 3.77 -4.90 -15.11
CA LEU A 69 4.04 -3.75 -15.99
C LEU A 69 3.12 -2.57 -15.68
N GLY A 70 1.83 -2.86 -15.47
CA GLY A 70 0.85 -1.85 -15.07
C GLY A 70 1.25 -1.09 -13.79
N TYR A 71 1.80 -1.77 -12.79
CA TYR A 71 2.25 -1.13 -11.55
C TYR A 71 3.65 -0.52 -11.64
N PHE A 72 4.56 -1.09 -12.44
CA PHE A 72 5.90 -0.53 -12.64
C PHE A 72 5.87 0.84 -13.33
N TYR A 73 5.00 0.98 -14.34
CA TYR A 73 4.86 2.18 -15.16
C TYR A 73 3.63 3.04 -14.78
N GLY A 74 2.85 2.61 -13.78
CA GLY A 74 1.69 3.37 -13.31
C GLY A 74 0.54 3.41 -14.31
N ILE A 75 0.44 2.42 -15.21
CA ILE A 75 -0.68 2.30 -16.15
C ILE A 75 -1.88 1.75 -15.39
N THR A 76 -2.92 2.56 -15.26
CA THR A 76 -4.11 2.25 -14.45
C THR A 76 -5.17 1.48 -15.24
N SER A 77 -5.29 1.76 -16.54
CA SER A 77 -6.23 1.13 -17.45
C SER A 77 -5.64 -0.15 -18.03
N GLU A 78 -6.34 -1.27 -17.85
CA GLU A 78 -5.90 -2.55 -18.44
C GLU A 78 -5.97 -2.57 -19.97
N ARG A 79 -6.88 -1.77 -20.55
CA ARG A 79 -6.96 -1.58 -22.02
C ARG A 79 -5.74 -0.83 -22.53
N GLN A 80 -5.40 0.27 -21.87
CA GLN A 80 -4.19 1.02 -22.18
C GLN A 80 -2.95 0.14 -21.98
N LEU A 81 -2.90 -0.66 -20.91
CA LEU A 81 -1.80 -1.60 -20.70
C LEU A 81 -1.67 -2.60 -21.85
N ALA A 82 -2.77 -3.16 -22.34
CA ALA A 82 -2.74 -4.07 -23.48
C ALA A 82 -2.31 -3.37 -24.78
N GLU A 83 -2.73 -2.12 -25.00
CA GLU A 83 -2.26 -1.29 -26.12
C GLU A 83 -0.76 -1.00 -26.01
N GLU A 84 -0.28 -0.57 -24.84
CA GLU A 84 1.14 -0.32 -24.59
C GLU A 84 1.98 -1.59 -24.75
N CYS A 85 1.45 -2.77 -24.38
CA CYS A 85 2.14 -4.04 -24.64
C CYS A 85 2.32 -4.32 -26.14
N LYS A 86 1.42 -3.83 -27.02
CA LYS A 86 1.52 -3.95 -28.48
C LYS A 86 2.45 -2.92 -29.11
N LEU A 87 2.60 -1.75 -28.48
CA LEU A 87 3.32 -0.61 -29.04
C LEU A 87 4.76 -0.49 -28.50
N ASN A 88 5.01 -0.97 -27.29
CA ASN A 88 6.28 -0.79 -26.59
C ASN A 88 7.19 -2.02 -26.72
N LEU A 89 8.28 -1.87 -27.47
CA LEU A 89 9.26 -2.93 -27.72
C LEU A 89 9.86 -3.53 -26.42
N ALA A 90 10.05 -2.71 -25.38
CA ALA A 90 10.57 -3.22 -24.11
C ALA A 90 9.54 -4.07 -23.35
N PHE A 91 8.24 -3.80 -23.56
CA PHE A 91 7.17 -4.60 -22.97
C PHE A 91 7.04 -5.92 -23.71
N MET A 92 7.08 -5.90 -25.05
CA MET A 92 7.09 -7.12 -25.88
C MET A 92 8.25 -8.03 -25.49
N TRP A 93 9.47 -7.49 -25.41
CA TRP A 93 10.65 -8.24 -24.95
C TRP A 93 10.46 -8.83 -23.55
N PHE A 94 9.93 -8.06 -22.60
CA PHE A 94 9.73 -8.53 -21.24
C PHE A 94 8.69 -9.66 -21.16
N LEU A 95 7.63 -9.58 -21.97
CA LEU A 95 6.60 -10.60 -22.08
C LEU A 95 7.06 -11.82 -22.87
N GLY A 96 8.11 -11.69 -23.70
CA GLY A 96 8.62 -12.75 -24.57
C GLY A 96 7.85 -12.88 -25.88
N TYR A 97 7.32 -11.78 -26.40
CA TYR A 97 6.65 -11.71 -27.71
C TYR A 97 7.55 -10.98 -28.71
N ASP A 98 7.55 -11.42 -29.96
CA ASP A 98 8.24 -10.73 -31.07
C ASP A 98 7.30 -9.76 -31.82
N ILE A 99 7.85 -8.94 -32.73
CA ILE A 99 7.14 -7.86 -33.44
C ILE A 99 5.96 -8.38 -34.27
N ASP A 100 6.08 -9.58 -34.81
CA ASP A 100 5.06 -10.25 -35.62
C ASP A 100 4.02 -11.00 -34.78
N GLU A 101 4.24 -11.12 -33.47
CA GLU A 101 3.29 -11.72 -32.54
C GLU A 101 2.43 -10.66 -31.85
N LEU A 102 1.17 -11.01 -31.58
CA LEU A 102 0.24 -10.13 -30.87
C LEU A 102 0.17 -10.50 -29.39
N PRO A 103 0.57 -9.59 -28.48
CA PRO A 103 0.39 -9.78 -27.05
C PRO A 103 -1.10 -9.96 -26.67
N PRO A 104 -1.38 -10.62 -25.53
CA PRO A 104 -2.75 -10.90 -25.11
C PRO A 104 -3.59 -9.65 -24.87
N ASP A 105 -4.90 -9.79 -25.06
CA ASP A 105 -5.87 -8.73 -24.80
C ASP A 105 -6.11 -8.50 -23.29
N HIS A 106 -6.56 -7.29 -22.93
CA HIS A 106 -6.86 -6.87 -21.55
C HIS A 106 -7.81 -7.81 -20.81
N SER A 107 -8.75 -8.45 -21.53
CA SER A 107 -9.73 -9.36 -20.94
C SER A 107 -9.10 -10.56 -20.20
N ILE A 108 -7.86 -10.94 -20.56
CA ILE A 108 -7.12 -12.03 -19.92
C ILE A 108 -6.80 -11.71 -18.46
N LEU A 109 -6.45 -10.46 -18.13
CA LEU A 109 -6.12 -10.06 -16.75
C LEU A 109 -7.32 -10.22 -15.80
N SER A 110 -8.51 -9.82 -16.27
CA SER A 110 -9.77 -9.99 -15.56
C SER A 110 -10.12 -11.46 -15.34
N LYS A 111 -10.05 -12.28 -16.40
CA LYS A 111 -10.32 -13.73 -16.32
C LYS A 111 -9.35 -14.44 -15.39
N ALA A 112 -8.06 -14.10 -15.47
CA ALA A 112 -7.01 -14.67 -14.63
C ALA A 112 -7.22 -14.37 -13.14
N ARG A 113 -7.53 -13.12 -12.77
CA ARG A 113 -7.82 -12.77 -11.37
C ARG A 113 -8.99 -13.58 -10.80
N LYS A 114 -10.06 -13.74 -11.57
CA LYS A 114 -11.21 -14.57 -11.16
C LYS A 114 -10.83 -16.03 -11.01
N ARG A 115 -10.00 -16.54 -11.92
CA ARG A 115 -9.55 -17.94 -11.93
C ARG A 115 -8.64 -18.27 -10.75
N TYR A 116 -7.63 -17.44 -10.50
CA TYR A 116 -6.58 -17.73 -9.51
C TYR A 116 -6.97 -17.39 -8.07
N GLY A 117 -7.94 -16.49 -7.87
CA GLY A 117 -8.31 -16.04 -6.53
C GLY A 117 -7.21 -15.22 -5.85
N ARG A 118 -7.46 -14.83 -4.60
CA ARG A 118 -6.54 -13.99 -3.81
C ARG A 118 -5.29 -14.76 -3.39
N GLU A 119 -5.45 -16.05 -3.13
CA GLU A 119 -4.48 -16.94 -2.51
C GLU A 119 -3.22 -17.08 -3.37
N VAL A 120 -3.37 -17.17 -4.69
CA VAL A 120 -2.23 -17.25 -5.62
C VAL A 120 -1.41 -15.96 -5.60
N TYR A 121 -2.05 -14.79 -5.54
CA TYR A 121 -1.33 -13.50 -5.43
C TYR A 121 -0.65 -13.35 -4.07
N GLU A 122 -1.22 -13.90 -2.99
CA GLU A 122 -0.55 -13.94 -1.69
C GLU A 122 0.69 -14.84 -1.71
N GLN A 123 0.63 -15.98 -2.40
CA GLN A 123 1.78 -16.86 -2.59
C GLN A 123 2.87 -16.22 -3.45
N PHE A 124 2.50 -15.51 -4.51
CA PHE A 124 3.45 -14.71 -5.29
C PHE A 124 4.09 -13.61 -4.42
N PHE A 125 3.28 -12.83 -3.70
CA PHE A 125 3.81 -11.80 -2.81
C PHE A 125 4.80 -12.37 -1.80
N ARG A 126 4.49 -13.53 -1.23
CA ARG A 126 5.40 -14.26 -0.34
C ARG A 126 6.70 -14.64 -1.02
N HIS A 127 6.66 -15.16 -2.26
CA HIS A 127 7.87 -15.50 -3.01
C HIS A 127 8.77 -14.26 -3.22
N VAL A 128 8.19 -13.11 -3.58
CA VAL A 128 8.92 -11.84 -3.70
C VAL A 128 9.56 -11.43 -2.36
N VAL A 129 8.84 -11.55 -1.24
CA VAL A 129 9.39 -11.30 0.10
C VAL A 129 10.57 -12.22 0.41
N GLN A 130 10.48 -13.49 0.03
CA GLN A 130 11.58 -14.46 0.21
C GLN A 130 12.81 -14.09 -0.64
N LEU A 131 12.63 -13.58 -1.86
CA LEU A 131 13.73 -13.07 -2.68
C LEU A 131 14.41 -11.87 -2.00
N CYS A 132 13.63 -10.93 -1.46
CA CYS A 132 14.16 -9.81 -0.68
C CYS A 132 14.91 -10.28 0.59
N GLN A 133 14.40 -11.33 1.25
CA GLN A 133 15.06 -11.93 2.41
C GLN A 133 16.40 -12.58 2.03
N LYS A 134 16.44 -13.37 0.95
CA LYS A 134 17.67 -14.00 0.44
C LYS A 134 18.70 -12.95 0.03
N ALA A 135 18.25 -11.80 -0.48
CA ALA A 135 19.13 -10.68 -0.77
C ALA A 135 19.62 -9.92 0.47
N GLY A 136 19.17 -10.27 1.68
CA GLY A 136 19.56 -9.61 2.93
C GLY A 136 18.96 -8.21 3.09
N LEU A 137 17.73 -8.00 2.60
CA LEU A 137 17.02 -6.71 2.70
C LEU A 137 16.03 -6.63 3.86
N ILE A 138 15.87 -7.73 4.59
CA ILE A 138 14.93 -7.88 5.71
C ILE A 138 15.73 -8.19 6.97
N GLU A 139 15.59 -7.35 7.98
CA GLU A 139 16.23 -7.52 9.29
C GLU A 139 15.38 -8.40 10.22
N GLY A 140 14.05 -8.26 10.17
CA GLY A 140 13.07 -9.10 10.87
C GLY A 140 12.89 -8.83 12.37
N ASN A 141 13.73 -7.99 13.00
CA ASN A 141 13.65 -7.71 14.43
C ASN A 141 12.55 -6.72 14.80
N LYS A 142 12.25 -5.75 13.93
CA LYS A 142 11.26 -4.71 14.19
C LYS A 142 10.42 -4.46 12.96
N VAL A 143 9.13 -4.27 13.19
CA VAL A 143 8.16 -4.01 12.12
C VAL A 143 7.33 -2.76 12.39
N PHE A 144 7.03 -2.04 11.31
CA PHE A 144 6.18 -0.86 11.30
C PHE A 144 4.83 -1.20 10.69
N LEU A 145 3.76 -0.96 11.45
CA LEU A 145 2.38 -1.17 11.00
C LEU A 145 1.70 0.17 10.79
N ASP A 146 1.09 0.31 9.62
CA ASP A 146 0.29 1.48 9.27
C ASP A 146 -0.78 1.11 8.24
N ALA A 147 -1.77 1.98 8.08
CA ALA A 147 -2.88 1.74 7.18
C ALA A 147 -3.25 2.99 6.38
N THR A 148 -3.64 2.78 5.12
CA THR A 148 -4.14 3.84 4.25
C THR A 148 -5.57 3.54 3.81
N LEU A 149 -6.35 4.60 3.61
CA LEU A 149 -7.68 4.50 3.00
C LEU A 149 -7.54 4.55 1.48
N VAL A 150 -8.18 3.60 0.81
CA VAL A 150 -8.26 3.50 -0.65
C VAL A 150 -9.69 3.81 -1.05
N ARG A 151 -9.91 4.82 -1.89
CA ARG A 151 -11.26 5.20 -2.33
C ARG A 151 -11.88 4.06 -3.14
N ALA A 152 -13.09 3.63 -2.79
CA ALA A 152 -13.76 2.53 -3.46
C ALA A 152 -14.19 2.89 -4.90
N ASN A 153 -14.31 1.88 -5.77
CA ASN A 153 -14.84 2.02 -7.12
C ASN A 153 -16.38 1.99 -7.12
N ALA A 154 -16.98 2.90 -6.34
CA ALA A 154 -18.41 3.00 -6.12
C ALA A 154 -18.83 4.45 -5.85
N SER A 155 -20.00 4.84 -6.38
CA SER A 155 -20.62 6.16 -6.10
C SER A 155 -21.41 6.12 -4.79
N LEU A 156 -21.54 7.26 -4.13
CA LEU A 156 -22.48 7.42 -3.01
C LEU A 156 -23.95 7.26 -3.44
N ASP A 157 -24.25 7.45 -4.72
CA ASP A 157 -25.59 7.27 -5.27
C ASP A 157 -25.99 5.79 -5.38
N SER A 158 -24.99 4.89 -5.29
CA SER A 158 -25.22 3.45 -5.22
C SER A 158 -25.66 2.97 -3.83
N LEU A 159 -25.74 3.86 -2.84
CA LEU A 159 -26.11 3.52 -1.48
C LEU A 159 -27.59 3.14 -1.39
N VAL A 160 -27.84 1.93 -0.92
CA VAL A 160 -29.15 1.40 -0.58
C VAL A 160 -29.19 1.03 0.89
N SER A 161 -30.39 0.87 1.45
CA SER A 161 -30.52 0.33 2.81
C SER A 161 -30.01 -1.11 2.84
N ARG A 162 -29.43 -1.55 3.97
CA ARG A 162 -28.98 -2.95 4.10
C ARG A 162 -30.13 -3.96 3.95
N GLU A 163 -31.33 -3.56 4.33
CA GLU A 163 -32.52 -4.41 4.17
C GLU A 163 -32.85 -4.61 2.69
N LEU A 164 -32.91 -3.51 1.93
CA LEU A 164 -33.12 -3.58 0.48
C LEU A 164 -31.98 -4.34 -0.22
N HIS A 165 -30.74 -4.16 0.22
CA HIS A 165 -29.61 -4.93 -0.34
C HIS A 165 -29.78 -6.43 -0.16
N ARG A 166 -30.22 -6.90 1.01
CA ARG A 166 -30.49 -8.34 1.24
C ARG A 166 -31.61 -8.87 0.35
N GLN A 167 -32.62 -8.04 0.08
CA GLN A 167 -33.71 -8.40 -0.83
C GLN A 167 -33.23 -8.45 -2.29
N LEU A 168 -32.34 -7.53 -2.69
CA LEU A 168 -31.75 -7.49 -4.04
C LEU A 168 -30.67 -8.55 -4.27
N ASP A 169 -30.01 -9.03 -3.21
CA ASP A 169 -29.05 -10.14 -3.26
C ASP A 169 -29.72 -11.50 -3.50
N GLN A 170 -31.05 -11.56 -3.53
CA GLN A 170 -31.76 -12.73 -4.05
C GLN A 170 -31.28 -13.03 -5.46
N THR A 171 -30.84 -14.25 -5.71
CA THR A 171 -30.34 -14.64 -7.02
C THR A 171 -31.44 -14.40 -8.07
N PRO A 172 -31.10 -14.06 -9.33
CA PRO A 172 -32.10 -13.94 -10.39
C PRO A 172 -33.02 -15.16 -10.48
N LYS A 173 -32.51 -16.34 -10.10
CA LYS A 173 -33.25 -17.60 -10.00
C LYS A 173 -34.24 -17.62 -8.84
N GLU A 174 -33.87 -17.17 -7.65
CA GLU A 174 -34.80 -17.02 -6.51
C GLU A 174 -35.86 -15.96 -6.78
N TYR A 175 -35.49 -14.85 -7.41
CA TYR A 175 -36.44 -13.83 -7.86
C TYR A 175 -37.41 -14.38 -8.92
N LEU A 176 -36.90 -15.07 -9.95
CA LEU A 176 -37.72 -15.73 -10.97
C LEU A 176 -38.65 -16.79 -10.36
N ASN A 177 -38.13 -17.63 -9.46
CA ASN A 177 -38.94 -18.62 -8.74
C ASN A 177 -40.05 -17.94 -7.94
N ARG A 178 -39.75 -16.85 -7.23
CA ARG A 178 -40.76 -16.08 -6.49
C ARG A 178 -41.81 -15.47 -7.42
N VAL A 179 -41.40 -14.88 -8.54
CA VAL A 179 -42.32 -14.32 -9.55
C VAL A 179 -43.20 -15.41 -10.16
N TRP A 180 -42.66 -16.61 -10.37
CA TRP A 180 -43.39 -17.76 -10.91
C TRP A 180 -44.34 -18.38 -9.87
N GLU A 181 -43.98 -18.39 -8.59
CA GLU A 181 -44.86 -18.77 -7.48
C GLU A 181 -45.98 -17.74 -7.24
N GLU A 182 -45.66 -16.45 -7.35
CA GLU A 182 -46.62 -15.34 -7.21
C GLU A 182 -47.57 -15.24 -8.43
N ASN A 183 -47.14 -15.69 -9.61
CA ASN A 183 -47.93 -15.74 -10.84
C ASN A 183 -47.94 -17.17 -11.42
N PRO A 184 -48.65 -18.12 -10.78
CA PRO A 184 -48.78 -19.46 -11.32
C PRO A 184 -49.50 -19.40 -12.67
N LEU A 185 -48.92 -20.01 -13.70
CA LEU A 185 -49.54 -20.10 -15.01
C LEU A 185 -50.82 -20.95 -14.88
N ASN A 186 -51.99 -20.32 -15.03
CA ASN A 186 -53.21 -21.06 -15.31
C ASN A 186 -53.08 -21.61 -16.74
N GLU A 187 -53.29 -22.91 -16.92
CA GLU A 187 -53.30 -23.55 -18.26
C GLU A 187 -54.32 -22.94 -19.23
N LYS A 188 -55.25 -22.11 -18.73
CA LYS A 188 -56.26 -21.40 -19.51
C LYS A 188 -55.78 -20.09 -20.15
N ASP A 189 -54.59 -19.61 -19.77
CA ASP A 189 -54.04 -18.32 -20.24
C ASP A 189 -52.89 -18.49 -21.25
N ALA A 190 -52.69 -19.70 -21.81
CA ALA A 190 -51.75 -19.89 -22.91
C ALA A 190 -52.26 -19.18 -24.18
N PRO A 191 -51.60 -18.12 -24.68
CA PRO A 191 -52.06 -17.46 -25.90
C PRO A 191 -51.77 -18.34 -27.10
N GLU A 192 -52.80 -18.57 -27.93
CA GLU A 192 -52.65 -19.13 -29.27
C GLU A 192 -51.71 -18.26 -30.11
N ASP A 193 -50.83 -18.91 -30.87
CA ASP A 193 -49.89 -18.29 -31.78
C ASP A 193 -50.54 -17.21 -32.67
N THR A 194 -50.17 -15.94 -32.51
CA THR A 194 -50.24 -14.98 -33.63
C THR A 194 -49.37 -13.72 -33.42
N LYS A 195 -48.39 -13.58 -34.32
CA LYS A 195 -47.93 -12.36 -35.01
C LYS A 195 -47.81 -11.05 -34.22
N GLY A 196 -46.55 -10.59 -34.09
CA GLY A 196 -46.19 -9.18 -34.26
C GLY A 196 -46.18 -8.34 -32.98
N VAL A 197 -45.04 -8.27 -32.31
CA VAL A 197 -44.82 -7.26 -31.26
C VAL A 197 -44.42 -5.94 -31.92
N THR A 198 -45.41 -5.09 -32.20
CA THR A 198 -45.21 -3.66 -32.39
C THR A 198 -44.99 -3.00 -31.03
N ALA A 199 -43.92 -2.19 -30.95
CA ALA A 199 -43.57 -1.41 -29.78
C ALA A 199 -44.69 -0.45 -29.39
N LEU A 200 -45.30 -0.69 -28.22
CA LEU A 200 -46.21 0.26 -27.59
C LEU A 200 -45.43 1.19 -26.67
N THR A 201 -45.19 2.39 -27.19
CA THR A 201 -44.95 3.61 -26.42
C THR A 201 -46.17 3.93 -25.57
N GLY A 202 -45.99 4.11 -24.25
CA GLY A 202 -47.08 4.45 -23.35
C GLY A 202 -46.60 4.95 -21.99
N SER A 203 -46.53 6.28 -21.89
CA SER A 203 -46.80 7.12 -20.71
C SER A 203 -45.97 6.96 -19.43
N SER A 204 -45.22 8.02 -19.18
CA SER A 204 -44.65 8.43 -17.90
C SER A 204 -45.72 8.51 -16.79
N ALA A 205 -45.82 7.46 -15.99
CA ALA A 205 -46.37 7.57 -14.64
C ALA A 205 -45.22 7.94 -13.70
N GLN A 206 -45.27 9.14 -13.12
CA GLN A 206 -44.36 9.51 -12.03
C GLN A 206 -44.61 8.56 -10.84
N PRO A 207 -43.56 7.99 -10.21
CA PRO A 207 -43.75 7.16 -9.04
C PRO A 207 -44.20 8.02 -7.85
N PRO A 208 -45.07 7.50 -6.97
CA PRO A 208 -45.53 8.21 -5.78
C PRO A 208 -44.36 8.55 -4.83
N GLU A 209 -44.32 9.81 -4.39
CA GLU A 209 -43.40 10.35 -3.38
C GLU A 209 -43.70 9.75 -2.01
N ASP A 210 -43.11 8.59 -1.72
CA ASP A 210 -42.64 8.12 -0.40
C ASP A 210 -42.49 6.59 -0.45
N THR A 211 -41.46 6.11 -1.15
CA THR A 211 -41.09 4.69 -1.15
C THR A 211 -40.01 4.42 -0.10
N PRO A 212 -40.16 3.42 0.79
CA PRO A 212 -39.11 3.01 1.72
C PRO A 212 -37.91 2.43 0.94
N GLY A 213 -36.91 3.27 0.66
CA GLY A 213 -35.75 2.84 -0.14
C GLY A 213 -34.90 3.97 -0.74
N GLN A 214 -35.40 5.21 -0.79
CA GLN A 214 -34.58 6.33 -1.24
C GLN A 214 -33.59 6.79 -0.14
N PRO A 215 -32.33 7.12 -0.49
CA PRO A 215 -31.37 7.65 0.47
C PRO A 215 -31.88 8.99 1.02
N PRO A 216 -31.90 9.20 2.36
CA PRO A 216 -32.39 10.43 2.94
C PRO A 216 -31.61 11.60 2.34
N THR A 217 -32.37 12.61 1.92
CA THR A 217 -31.89 13.89 1.38
C THR A 217 -30.96 14.59 2.37
N ASN A 218 -31.06 14.26 3.65
CA ASN A 218 -30.21 14.79 4.70
C ASN A 218 -28.89 14.01 4.82
N ARG A 219 -27.76 14.63 4.47
CA ARG A 219 -26.39 14.07 4.57
C ARG A 219 -26.00 13.60 5.99
N LEU A 220 -26.80 13.94 7.00
CA LEU A 220 -26.50 13.77 8.43
C LEU A 220 -26.84 12.41 9.06
N LYS A 221 -27.34 11.40 8.32
CA LYS A 221 -27.66 10.07 8.91
C LYS A 221 -27.27 8.85 8.06
N ARG A 222 -26.19 8.92 7.28
CA ARG A 222 -25.66 7.74 6.58
C ARG A 222 -24.60 7.05 7.46
N THR A 223 -24.96 5.94 8.10
CA THR A 223 -24.06 5.10 8.89
C THR A 223 -23.83 3.75 8.20
N ASN A 224 -22.67 3.14 8.41
CA ASN A 224 -22.31 1.81 7.87
C ASN A 224 -23.25 0.68 8.34
N GLU A 225 -23.96 0.89 9.45
CA GLU A 225 -24.95 -0.05 9.98
C GLU A 225 -26.24 -0.07 9.14
N LYS A 226 -26.60 1.06 8.52
CA LYS A 226 -27.88 1.21 7.80
C LYS A 226 -27.71 1.18 6.29
N TRP A 227 -26.58 1.65 5.79
CA TRP A 227 -26.34 1.87 4.36
C TRP A 227 -25.20 0.99 3.85
N VAL A 228 -25.37 0.49 2.63
CA VAL A 228 -24.39 -0.32 1.90
C VAL A 228 -24.44 0.07 0.41
N SER A 229 -23.31 0.00 -0.27
CA SER A 229 -23.27 0.24 -1.72
C SER A 229 -23.74 -1.00 -2.47
N ARG A 230 -24.72 -0.86 -3.36
CA ARG A 230 -25.14 -1.92 -4.29
C ARG A 230 -24.02 -2.38 -5.22
N THR A 231 -23.06 -1.49 -5.54
CA THR A 231 -21.98 -1.79 -6.48
C THR A 231 -20.74 -2.38 -5.82
N ASP A 232 -20.42 -1.97 -4.59
CA ASP A 232 -19.28 -2.49 -3.82
C ASP A 232 -19.70 -2.64 -2.35
N PRO A 233 -20.37 -3.75 -1.99
CA PRO A 233 -20.99 -3.92 -0.66
C PRO A 233 -19.99 -3.94 0.50
N ASP A 234 -18.74 -4.32 0.20
CA ASP A 234 -17.64 -4.38 1.16
C ASP A 234 -17.07 -3.00 1.52
N ALA A 235 -17.29 -2.00 0.66
CA ALA A 235 -16.79 -0.65 0.90
C ALA A 235 -17.52 0.02 2.07
N SER A 236 -16.78 0.66 2.96
CA SER A 236 -17.37 1.39 4.09
C SER A 236 -17.47 2.88 3.80
N LEU A 237 -18.53 3.49 4.31
CA LEU A 237 -18.69 4.93 4.36
C LEU A 237 -17.79 5.52 5.44
N ILE A 238 -16.91 6.45 5.03
CA ILE A 238 -15.90 7.08 5.87
C ILE A 238 -15.97 8.59 5.71
N THR A 239 -15.66 9.31 6.79
CA THR A 239 -15.34 10.73 6.79
C THR A 239 -13.86 10.92 7.09
N ARG A 240 -13.20 11.81 6.36
CA ARG A 240 -11.81 12.20 6.60
C ARG A 240 -11.76 13.70 6.74
N HIS A 241 -10.96 14.21 7.67
CA HIS A 241 -10.82 15.65 7.90
C HIS A 241 -10.37 16.42 6.65
N ASP A 242 -9.53 15.80 5.82
CA ASP A 242 -8.98 16.39 4.58
C ASP A 242 -9.98 16.38 3.40
N HIS A 243 -11.04 15.57 3.47
CA HIS A 243 -12.06 15.48 2.42
C HIS A 243 -13.34 16.15 2.88
N ARG A 244 -13.85 17.10 2.07
CA ARG A 244 -15.17 17.69 2.29
C ARG A 244 -16.26 16.68 1.93
N GLY A 245 -16.60 15.79 2.87
CA GLY A 245 -17.76 14.91 2.77
C GLY A 245 -17.49 13.44 3.09
N LEU A 246 -18.57 12.66 3.05
CA LEU A 246 -18.55 11.20 3.15
C LEU A 246 -18.04 10.61 1.83
N PHE A 247 -17.29 9.51 1.88
CA PHE A 247 -16.92 8.73 0.70
C PHE A 247 -16.85 7.25 1.06
N LEU A 248 -16.95 6.39 0.04
CA LEU A 248 -16.78 4.95 0.19
C LEU A 248 -15.30 4.58 0.08
N ALA A 249 -14.81 3.75 1.00
CA ALA A 249 -13.41 3.36 1.06
C ALA A 249 -13.19 1.96 1.61
N HIS A 250 -12.10 1.37 1.15
CA HIS A 250 -11.42 0.23 1.75
C HIS A 250 -10.22 0.75 2.57
N LYS A 251 -9.71 -0.09 3.45
CA LYS A 251 -8.51 0.21 4.24
C LYS A 251 -7.47 -0.87 3.98
N VAL A 252 -6.31 -0.47 3.49
CA VAL A 252 -5.16 -1.35 3.25
C VAL A 252 -4.17 -1.15 4.37
N HIS A 253 -3.90 -2.21 5.12
CA HIS A 253 -2.95 -2.26 6.21
C HIS A 253 -1.68 -2.97 5.73
N ILE A 254 -0.52 -2.38 6.04
CA ILE A 254 0.77 -2.94 5.64
C ILE A 254 1.66 -3.14 6.86
N CYS A 255 2.55 -4.12 6.75
CA CYS A 255 3.65 -4.36 7.67
C CYS A 255 4.97 -4.15 6.93
N VAL A 256 5.78 -3.20 7.38
CA VAL A 256 7.06 -2.84 6.75
C VAL A 256 8.21 -3.22 7.69
N ASP A 257 9.22 -3.88 7.16
CA ASP A 257 10.44 -4.22 7.90
C ASP A 257 11.30 -2.98 8.20
N GLU A 258 12.12 -3.03 9.26
CA GLU A 258 12.98 -1.91 9.64
C GLU A 258 14.18 -1.65 8.72
N GLY A 259 14.53 -2.61 7.85
CA GLY A 259 15.62 -2.47 6.90
C GLY A 259 15.52 -1.19 6.06
N GLN A 260 16.67 -0.67 5.62
CA GLN A 260 16.74 0.55 4.82
C GLN A 260 16.00 0.44 3.47
N ALA A 261 15.82 -0.80 2.99
CA ALA A 261 15.07 -1.09 1.77
C ALA A 261 13.55 -0.98 1.95
N ARG A 262 13.02 -0.83 3.19
CA ARG A 262 11.59 -0.63 3.48
C ARG A 262 10.71 -1.68 2.78
N ILE A 263 11.12 -2.94 2.93
CA ILE A 263 10.42 -4.07 2.31
C ILE A 263 9.09 -4.28 3.04
N VAL A 264 8.03 -4.39 2.25
CA VAL A 264 6.70 -4.72 2.75
C VAL A 264 6.62 -6.22 2.91
N THR A 265 6.29 -6.69 4.10
CA THR A 265 6.36 -8.11 4.48
C THR A 265 4.97 -8.74 4.66
N ALA A 266 3.95 -7.94 4.94
CA ALA A 266 2.56 -8.39 5.01
C ALA A 266 1.59 -7.27 4.60
N VAL A 267 0.44 -7.68 4.09
CA VAL A 267 -0.63 -6.81 3.58
C VAL A 267 -1.98 -7.43 3.93
N GLU A 268 -2.89 -6.62 4.47
CA GLU A 268 -4.29 -7.01 4.66
C GLU A 268 -5.20 -5.87 4.25
N THR A 269 -6.28 -6.19 3.54
CA THR A 269 -7.30 -5.23 3.14
C THR A 269 -8.57 -5.53 3.90
N THR A 270 -9.18 -4.49 4.46
CA THR A 270 -10.44 -4.59 5.19
C THR A 270 -11.41 -3.52 4.70
N PRO A 271 -12.71 -3.65 5.00
CA PRO A 271 -13.63 -2.53 4.89
C PRO A 271 -13.10 -1.29 5.61
N GLY A 272 -13.36 -0.09 5.07
CA GLY A 272 -12.82 1.17 5.60
C GLY A 272 -13.15 1.43 7.08
N GLY A 273 -14.28 0.90 7.56
CA GLY A 273 -14.76 1.08 8.93
C GLY A 273 -14.07 0.21 9.97
N THR A 274 -13.29 -0.80 9.54
CA THR A 274 -12.61 -1.72 10.44
C THR A 274 -11.53 -1.00 11.25
N ALA A 275 -11.52 -1.23 12.56
CA ALA A 275 -10.52 -0.68 13.46
C ALA A 275 -9.19 -1.41 13.30
N GLU A 276 -8.10 -0.64 13.19
CA GLU A 276 -6.74 -1.14 12.93
C GLU A 276 -6.25 -2.11 14.01
N CYS A 277 -6.69 -1.91 15.25
CA CYS A 277 -6.34 -2.77 16.38
C CYS A 277 -6.84 -4.21 16.25
N HIS A 278 -7.83 -4.48 15.40
CA HIS A 278 -8.32 -5.84 15.16
C HIS A 278 -7.46 -6.59 14.14
N VAL A 279 -6.75 -5.89 13.26
CA VAL A 279 -5.99 -6.47 12.13
C VAL A 279 -4.54 -6.77 12.51
N LEU A 280 -4.04 -6.16 13.58
CA LEU A 280 -2.64 -6.31 14.03
C LEU A 280 -2.20 -7.77 14.26
N PRO A 281 -2.96 -8.65 14.93
CA PRO A 281 -2.56 -10.04 15.10
C PRO A 281 -2.38 -10.76 13.77
N ASP A 282 -3.29 -10.55 12.82
CA ASP A 282 -3.27 -11.19 11.51
C ASP A 282 -2.07 -10.69 10.68
N LEU A 283 -1.77 -9.39 10.72
CA LEU A 283 -0.58 -8.84 10.05
C LEU A 283 0.73 -9.41 10.59
N ILE A 284 0.86 -9.55 11.91
CA ILE A 284 2.05 -10.15 12.53
C ILE A 284 2.14 -11.64 12.16
N GLY A 285 1.00 -12.34 12.14
CA GLY A 285 0.92 -13.72 11.68
C GLY A 285 1.39 -13.87 10.23
N LYS A 286 0.90 -13.00 9.33
CA LYS A 286 1.31 -12.96 7.92
C LYS A 286 2.78 -12.61 7.74
N HIS A 287 3.29 -11.62 8.49
CA HIS A 287 4.72 -11.30 8.49
C HIS A 287 5.53 -12.54 8.86
N THR A 288 5.20 -13.17 9.98
CA THR A 288 5.91 -14.36 10.49
C THR A 288 5.81 -15.53 9.51
N TRP A 289 4.67 -15.70 8.85
CA TRP A 289 4.50 -16.72 7.82
C TRP A 289 5.37 -16.48 6.58
N ASN A 290 5.43 -15.23 6.13
CA ASN A 290 6.14 -14.84 4.92
C ASN A 290 7.67 -14.85 5.11
N THR A 291 8.16 -14.33 6.23
CA THR A 291 9.60 -14.18 6.53
C THR A 291 10.17 -15.34 7.33
N ARG A 292 9.34 -16.15 8.00
CA ARG A 292 9.74 -17.12 9.03
C ARG A 292 10.46 -16.48 10.24
N LEU A 293 10.39 -15.16 10.37
CA LEU A 293 10.97 -14.39 11.47
C LEU A 293 9.87 -13.83 12.36
N ARG A 294 10.12 -13.77 13.66
CA ARG A 294 9.19 -13.21 14.64
C ARG A 294 9.73 -11.87 15.13
N PRO A 295 8.99 -10.77 15.02
CA PRO A 295 9.51 -9.47 15.40
C PRO A 295 9.62 -9.34 16.92
N ASN A 296 10.72 -8.75 17.39
CA ASN A 296 10.94 -8.40 18.79
C ASN A 296 10.21 -7.13 19.19
N GLU A 297 9.94 -6.22 18.24
CA GLU A 297 9.27 -4.95 18.49
C GLU A 297 8.27 -4.62 17.37
N VAL A 298 7.08 -4.16 17.75
CA VAL A 298 6.03 -3.68 16.84
C VAL A 298 5.81 -2.19 17.07
N VAL A 299 5.88 -1.42 15.99
CA VAL A 299 5.72 0.03 16.00
C VAL A 299 4.48 0.40 15.20
N ALA A 300 3.53 1.11 15.82
CA ALA A 300 2.28 1.47 15.16
C ALA A 300 1.71 2.78 15.71
N ASP A 301 0.73 3.35 15.01
CA ASP A 301 0.06 4.55 15.48
C ASP A 301 -0.84 4.29 16.70
N ARG A 302 -1.20 5.37 17.38
CA ARG A 302 -2.05 5.40 18.56
C ARG A 302 -3.39 4.68 18.39
N ALA A 303 -3.91 4.58 17.16
CA ALA A 303 -5.13 3.82 16.86
C ALA A 303 -5.03 2.33 17.26
N TYR A 304 -3.84 1.73 17.16
CA TYR A 304 -3.56 0.35 17.53
C TYR A 304 -3.47 0.13 19.04
N GLY A 305 -3.25 1.19 19.82
CA GLY A 305 -2.96 1.16 21.25
C GLY A 305 -4.15 0.79 22.14
N THR A 306 -4.58 -0.47 22.06
CA THR A 306 -5.68 -1.05 22.84
C THR A 306 -5.18 -2.15 23.77
N ARG A 307 -5.95 -2.44 24.84
CA ARG A 307 -5.59 -3.49 25.80
C ARG A 307 -5.50 -4.88 25.17
N LYS A 308 -6.39 -5.19 24.22
CA LYS A 308 -6.37 -6.48 23.50
C LYS A 308 -5.04 -6.66 22.75
N VAL A 309 -4.60 -5.62 22.03
CA VAL A 309 -3.31 -5.61 21.33
C VAL A 309 -2.15 -5.78 22.30
N TYR A 310 -2.13 -5.04 23.42
CA TYR A 310 -1.04 -5.17 24.39
C TYR A 310 -0.96 -6.55 25.03
N ARG A 311 -2.10 -7.20 25.31
CA ARG A 311 -2.12 -8.58 25.82
C ARG A 311 -1.55 -9.54 24.78
N PHE A 312 -1.96 -9.42 23.53
CA PHE A 312 -1.43 -10.23 22.43
C PHE A 312 0.09 -10.06 22.31
N LEU A 313 0.58 -8.82 22.26
CA LEU A 313 2.02 -8.54 22.15
C LEU A 313 2.80 -9.12 23.34
N ARG A 314 2.31 -8.93 24.57
CA ARG A 314 2.95 -9.47 25.77
C ARG A 314 2.98 -11.00 25.79
N GLN A 315 1.90 -11.66 25.40
CA GLN A 315 1.83 -13.13 25.31
C GLN A 315 2.81 -13.70 24.28
N ASN A 316 3.12 -12.93 23.24
CA ASN A 316 4.06 -13.32 22.20
C ASN A 316 5.49 -12.80 22.46
N GLY A 317 5.75 -12.14 23.59
CA GLY A 317 7.08 -11.60 23.92
C GLY A 317 7.51 -10.40 23.06
N ILE A 318 6.57 -9.68 22.45
CA ILE A 318 6.83 -8.59 21.50
C ILE A 318 6.71 -7.24 22.20
N LEU A 319 7.71 -6.38 22.06
CA LEU A 319 7.72 -5.04 22.65
C LEU A 319 6.78 -4.07 21.89
N PRO A 320 5.92 -3.31 22.61
CA PRO A 320 4.92 -2.45 22.00
C PRO A 320 5.37 -0.98 21.93
N SER A 321 5.93 -0.57 20.79
CA SER A 321 6.16 0.85 20.50
C SER A 321 4.90 1.49 19.91
N ILE A 322 3.83 1.46 20.70
CA ILE A 322 2.48 1.91 20.31
C ILE A 322 1.90 2.79 21.44
N PRO A 323 1.61 4.07 21.21
CA PRO A 323 0.99 4.92 22.23
C PRO A 323 -0.46 4.53 22.53
N SER A 324 -0.89 4.67 23.79
CA SER A 324 -2.28 4.35 24.20
C SER A 324 -3.31 5.35 23.66
N ARG A 325 -4.44 4.85 23.12
CA ARG A 325 -5.47 5.66 22.43
C ARG A 325 -6.13 6.74 23.26
N LYS A 326 -6.30 6.54 24.56
CA LYS A 326 -6.80 7.59 25.48
C LYS A 326 -5.62 8.07 26.32
N PRO A 327 -5.44 9.40 26.51
CA PRO A 327 -4.49 9.89 27.51
C PRO A 327 -4.89 9.20 28.80
N TRP A 328 -3.92 8.62 29.48
CA TRP A 328 -4.13 8.08 30.80
C TRP A 328 -4.70 9.24 31.61
N LYS A 329 -6.00 9.23 31.91
CA LYS A 329 -6.51 10.14 32.92
C LYS A 329 -5.64 9.80 34.12
N LYS A 330 -4.78 10.75 34.55
CA LYS A 330 -4.12 10.69 35.85
C LYS A 330 -5.20 10.17 36.76
N ARG A 331 -4.99 8.95 37.27
CA ARG A 331 -5.97 8.24 38.07
C ARG A 331 -6.53 9.29 39.02
N ARG A 332 -7.85 9.41 39.13
CA ARG A 332 -8.34 9.64 40.49
C ARG A 332 -7.73 8.48 41.25
N LYS A 333 -6.65 8.73 42.00
CA LYS A 333 -6.19 7.80 43.03
C LYS A 333 -7.47 7.34 43.70
N LEU A 334 -7.60 6.03 43.97
CA LEU A 334 -8.65 5.58 44.88
C LEU A 334 -8.66 6.60 46.01
N ALA A 335 -9.80 7.28 46.22
CA ALA A 335 -9.86 8.31 47.26
C ALA A 335 -9.30 7.67 48.54
N ALA A 336 -8.45 8.39 49.27
CA ALA A 336 -7.73 7.81 50.40
C ALA A 336 -8.70 7.00 51.30
N GLY A 337 -8.35 5.73 51.57
CA GLY A 337 -9.09 4.85 52.47
C GLY A 337 -10.06 3.82 51.85
N PHE A 338 -10.19 3.69 50.52
CA PHE A 338 -10.88 2.53 49.94
C PHE A 338 -9.95 1.30 49.89
N ARG A 339 -10.36 0.19 50.49
CA ARG A 339 -9.60 -1.09 50.52
C ARG A 339 -10.28 -2.10 49.59
N TYR A 340 -9.49 -2.87 48.84
CA TYR A 340 -10.01 -3.98 48.03
C TYR A 340 -9.88 -5.29 48.80
N ASP A 341 -10.98 -6.01 48.93
CA ASP A 341 -11.04 -7.36 49.48
C ASP A 341 -11.03 -8.38 48.32
N ARG A 342 -10.00 -9.23 48.27
CA ARG A 342 -9.78 -10.20 47.19
C ARG A 342 -10.70 -11.40 47.27
N GLU A 343 -11.04 -11.85 48.47
CA GLU A 343 -11.82 -13.09 48.66
C GLU A 343 -13.28 -12.89 48.27
N ARG A 344 -13.81 -11.71 48.60
CA ARG A 344 -15.22 -11.35 48.35
C ARG A 344 -15.46 -10.59 47.05
N ASP A 345 -14.39 -10.26 46.32
CA ASP A 345 -14.41 -9.39 45.13
C ASP A 345 -15.20 -8.08 45.33
N VAL A 346 -14.87 -7.34 46.40
CA VAL A 346 -15.55 -6.08 46.76
C VAL A 346 -14.56 -4.99 47.17
N TYR A 347 -14.97 -3.74 47.00
CA TYR A 347 -14.27 -2.61 47.61
C TYR A 347 -14.98 -2.17 48.89
N VAL A 348 -14.21 -1.93 49.95
CA VAL A 348 -14.67 -1.39 51.22
C VAL A 348 -14.35 0.11 51.25
N CYS A 349 -15.39 0.92 51.44
CA CYS A 349 -15.30 2.36 51.70
C CYS A 349 -14.67 2.64 53.09
N PRO A 350 -14.04 3.79 53.34
CA PRO A 350 -13.52 4.16 54.66
C PRO A 350 -14.52 4.00 55.83
N LYS A 351 -15.84 4.06 55.57
CA LYS A 351 -16.92 3.86 56.55
C LYS A 351 -17.50 2.43 56.53
N GLY A 352 -16.78 1.45 55.99
CA GLY A 352 -17.19 0.03 55.96
C GLY A 352 -18.22 -0.36 54.89
N LYS A 353 -18.75 0.58 54.10
CA LYS A 353 -19.75 0.28 53.05
C LYS A 353 -19.11 -0.48 51.87
N LEU A 354 -19.78 -1.54 51.43
CA LEU A 354 -19.31 -2.40 50.34
C LEU A 354 -19.73 -1.87 48.96
N LEU A 355 -18.80 -1.92 48.02
CA LEU A 355 -19.00 -1.65 46.60
C LEU A 355 -18.88 -2.97 45.86
N TYR A 356 -19.99 -3.39 45.26
CA TYR A 356 -20.10 -4.64 44.52
C TYR A 356 -19.73 -4.44 43.05
N ARG A 357 -19.10 -5.46 42.47
CA ARG A 357 -18.87 -5.54 41.04
C ARG A 357 -20.20 -5.50 40.28
N GLN A 358 -20.24 -4.72 39.20
CA GLN A 358 -21.35 -4.75 38.26
C GLN A 358 -21.22 -5.97 37.33
N ASN A 359 -22.33 -6.66 37.06
CA ASN A 359 -22.34 -7.89 36.26
C ASN A 359 -21.77 -7.70 34.85
N LYS A 360 -21.87 -6.51 34.27
CA LYS A 360 -21.30 -6.19 32.94
C LYS A 360 -19.99 -5.42 33.09
N ASP A 361 -18.93 -6.05 32.61
CA ASP A 361 -17.68 -5.35 32.36
C ASP A 361 -17.86 -4.32 31.25
N ARG A 362 -17.08 -3.26 31.29
CA ARG A 362 -17.09 -2.28 30.21
C ARG A 362 -16.47 -2.88 28.93
N PRO A 363 -16.76 -2.33 27.74
CA PRO A 363 -16.14 -2.78 26.49
C PRO A 363 -14.61 -2.72 26.50
N ASP A 364 -14.01 -1.89 27.35
CA ASP A 364 -12.57 -1.80 27.56
C ASP A 364 -12.00 -2.87 28.53
N GLY A 365 -12.84 -3.79 29.04
CA GLY A 365 -12.47 -4.80 30.02
C GLY A 365 -12.22 -4.27 31.43
N SER A 366 -12.59 -3.01 31.71
CA SER A 366 -12.57 -2.49 33.08
C SER A 366 -13.80 -2.93 33.86
N GLN A 367 -13.58 -3.31 35.12
CA GLN A 367 -14.65 -3.69 36.03
C GLN A 367 -15.09 -2.46 36.81
N VAL A 368 -16.40 -2.30 36.95
CA VAL A 368 -16.99 -1.19 37.69
C VAL A 368 -17.58 -1.72 38.99
N TYR A 369 -17.13 -1.17 40.10
CA TYR A 369 -17.64 -1.45 41.43
C TYR A 369 -18.48 -0.27 41.87
N ARG A 370 -19.72 -0.54 42.31
CA ARG A 370 -20.67 0.49 42.71
C ARG A 370 -21.29 0.12 44.05
N VAL A 371 -21.54 1.16 44.83
CA VAL A 371 -22.33 1.05 46.06
C VAL A 371 -23.81 0.90 45.71
N HIS A 372 -24.57 0.21 46.58
CA HIS A 372 -26.02 0.10 46.43
C HIS A 372 -26.69 1.50 46.41
N ARG A 373 -27.81 1.68 45.69
CA ARG A 373 -28.41 3.02 45.46
C ARG A 373 -28.71 3.77 46.74
N LEU A 374 -29.15 3.03 47.76
CA LEU A 374 -29.57 3.56 49.05
C LEU A 374 -28.42 3.67 50.06
N ALA A 375 -27.31 2.98 49.82
CA ALA A 375 -26.20 2.91 50.79
C ALA A 375 -25.53 4.26 51.03
N CYS A 376 -25.66 5.23 50.12
CA CYS A 376 -25.08 6.58 50.29
C CYS A 376 -26.12 7.68 50.56
N LYS A 377 -27.41 7.37 50.72
CA LYS A 377 -28.43 8.36 51.09
C LYS A 377 -28.11 8.82 52.53
N ASN A 378 -27.82 10.11 52.73
CA ASN A 378 -27.42 10.73 54.01
C ASN A 378 -26.01 10.36 54.54
N CYS A 379 -25.04 10.14 53.66
CA CYS A 379 -23.67 9.89 54.12
C CYS A 379 -22.92 11.19 54.41
N GLU A 380 -22.35 11.34 55.61
CA GLU A 380 -21.52 12.50 56.01
C GLU A 380 -20.33 12.77 55.06
N ASN A 381 -19.81 11.74 54.40
CA ASN A 381 -18.69 11.84 53.45
C ASN A 381 -19.12 12.29 52.04
N GLN A 382 -20.41 12.54 51.81
CA GLN A 382 -20.94 13.00 50.53
C GLN A 382 -20.53 14.46 50.30
N GLY A 383 -19.75 14.71 49.24
CA GLY A 383 -19.14 16.02 48.96
C GLY A 383 -17.67 16.15 49.39
N VAL A 384 -17.25 15.47 50.46
CA VAL A 384 -15.86 15.50 50.98
C VAL A 384 -14.99 14.43 50.33
N LEU A 385 -15.22 13.14 50.65
CA LEU A 385 -14.50 11.99 50.08
C LEU A 385 -15.22 11.41 48.85
N CYS A 386 -16.56 11.53 48.82
CA CYS A 386 -17.43 10.95 47.81
C CYS A 386 -18.16 12.06 47.04
N ARG A 387 -17.50 12.67 46.03
CA ARG A 387 -18.09 13.76 45.21
C ARG A 387 -19.33 13.34 44.39
N ALA A 388 -19.47 12.06 44.08
CA ALA A 388 -20.61 11.56 43.30
C ALA A 388 -21.73 11.09 44.23
N LYS A 389 -22.99 11.40 43.89
CA LYS A 389 -24.19 10.84 44.56
C LYS A 389 -24.16 9.31 44.63
N ARG A 390 -23.45 8.67 43.71
CA ARG A 390 -23.16 7.24 43.69
C ARG A 390 -21.67 7.00 43.41
N PRO A 391 -20.84 6.79 44.45
CA PRO A 391 -19.43 6.47 44.27
C PRO A 391 -19.28 5.20 43.44
N SER A 392 -18.36 5.25 42.47
CA SER A 392 -18.01 4.10 41.66
C SER A 392 -16.49 4.02 41.52
N ILE A 393 -15.94 2.84 41.71
CA ILE A 393 -14.53 2.55 41.49
C ILE A 393 -14.42 1.75 40.21
N ILE A 394 -13.54 2.18 39.32
CA ILE A 394 -13.23 1.44 38.10
C ILE A 394 -11.91 0.74 38.38
N ARG A 395 -11.95 -0.58 38.50
CA ARG A 395 -10.75 -1.40 38.66
C ARG A 395 -10.31 -1.90 37.30
N ASN A 396 -9.05 -1.64 36.99
CA ASN A 396 -8.38 -2.17 35.81
C ASN A 396 -7.44 -3.30 36.27
N HIS A 397 -7.76 -4.56 35.96
CA HIS A 397 -6.86 -5.69 36.23
C HIS A 397 -5.53 -5.56 35.48
N ASP A 398 -5.54 -4.88 34.34
CA ASP A 398 -4.38 -4.72 33.45
C ASP A 398 -3.33 -3.71 33.95
N THR A 399 -3.29 -3.34 35.23
CA THR A 399 -2.37 -2.29 35.69
C THR A 399 -0.90 -2.63 35.42
N LYS A 400 -0.53 -3.91 35.61
CA LYS A 400 0.81 -4.42 35.29
C LYS A 400 1.10 -4.46 33.79
N LEU A 401 0.07 -4.66 32.96
CA LEU A 401 0.22 -4.64 31.50
C LEU A 401 0.48 -3.22 31.01
N LEU A 402 -0.26 -2.25 31.52
CA LEU A 402 -0.11 -0.85 31.13
C LEU A 402 1.22 -0.26 31.63
N ALA A 403 1.65 -0.62 32.86
CA ALA A 403 2.95 -0.22 33.38
C ALA A 403 4.10 -0.74 32.49
N TRP A 404 4.02 -2.00 32.04
CA TRP A 404 5.00 -2.58 31.11
C TRP A 404 5.07 -1.81 29.77
N VAL A 405 3.92 -1.38 29.22
CA VAL A 405 3.90 -0.55 28.00
C VAL A 405 4.53 0.83 28.26
N GLU A 406 4.16 1.49 29.36
CA GLU A 406 4.70 2.81 29.72
C GLU A 406 6.22 2.77 29.96
N GLU A 407 6.71 1.72 30.63
CA GLU A 407 8.13 1.48 30.86
C GLU A 407 8.90 1.39 29.54
N HIS A 408 8.42 0.58 28.58
CA HIS A 408 9.03 0.48 27.25
C HIS A 408 8.95 1.82 26.48
N LEU A 409 7.81 2.50 26.48
CA LEU A 409 7.64 3.78 25.78
C LEU A 409 8.54 4.90 26.31
N ASN A 410 8.93 4.85 27.59
CA ASN A 410 9.85 5.80 28.20
C ASN A 410 11.32 5.54 27.82
N THR A 411 11.63 4.42 27.16
CA THR A 411 12.99 4.13 26.70
C THR A 411 13.39 5.00 25.50
N LYS A 412 14.69 5.20 25.31
CA LYS A 412 15.24 5.87 24.11
C LYS A 412 14.95 5.07 22.83
N ILE A 413 14.90 3.73 22.94
CA ILE A 413 14.65 2.82 21.81
C ILE A 413 13.25 3.05 21.25
N ALA A 414 12.21 3.00 22.09
CA ALA A 414 10.84 3.21 21.66
C ALA A 414 10.63 4.60 21.03
N ASN A 415 11.26 5.64 21.58
CA ASN A 415 11.22 6.98 21.02
C ASN A 415 11.88 7.07 19.63
N LYS A 416 13.01 6.39 19.41
CA LYS A 416 13.65 6.29 18.08
C LYS A 416 12.76 5.54 17.10
N SER A 417 12.18 4.42 17.51
CA SER A 417 11.22 3.64 16.71
C SER A 417 10.00 4.46 16.30
N LEU A 418 9.39 5.20 17.22
CA LEU A 418 8.24 6.07 16.92
C LEU A 418 8.57 7.22 15.97
N ARG A 419 9.81 7.74 16.01
CA ARG A 419 10.28 8.73 15.03
C ARG A 419 10.46 8.09 13.64
N ALA A 420 11.08 6.90 13.58
CA ALA A 420 11.26 6.15 12.34
C ALA A 420 9.90 5.75 11.70
N ARG A 421 8.88 5.48 12.51
CA ARG A 421 7.51 5.21 12.02
C ARG A 421 6.97 6.30 11.10
N LYS A 422 7.34 7.57 11.31
CA LYS A 422 6.91 8.69 10.45
C LYS A 422 7.56 8.67 9.06
N GLN A 423 8.52 7.78 8.80
CA GLN A 423 9.26 7.76 7.53
C GLN A 423 9.08 6.44 6.78
N TRP A 424 9.05 5.30 7.48
CA TRP A 424 9.07 3.98 6.83
C TRP A 424 7.76 3.69 6.07
N PRO A 425 6.61 3.48 6.73
CA PRO A 425 5.34 3.28 6.02
C PRO A 425 4.92 4.48 5.18
N GLU A 426 5.17 5.71 5.65
CA GLU A 426 4.77 6.92 4.92
C GLU A 426 5.45 7.02 3.54
N THR A 427 6.73 6.63 3.43
CA THR A 427 7.39 6.63 2.12
C THR A 427 6.84 5.55 1.20
N VAL A 428 6.55 4.36 1.72
CA VAL A 428 5.93 3.27 0.93
C VAL A 428 4.58 3.74 0.40
N PHE A 429 3.73 4.31 1.26
CA PHE A 429 2.46 4.84 0.83
C PHE A 429 2.63 5.98 -0.17
N ALA A 430 3.53 6.94 0.07
CA ALA A 430 3.78 8.03 -0.88
C ALA A 430 4.22 7.51 -2.26
N GLU A 431 5.00 6.42 -2.32
CA GLU A 431 5.35 5.78 -3.58
C GLU A 431 4.13 5.13 -4.25
N MET A 432 3.26 4.51 -3.47
CA MET A 432 2.06 3.82 -3.98
C MET A 432 0.88 4.74 -4.29
N LYS A 433 0.89 5.99 -3.81
CA LYS A 433 -0.07 7.02 -4.23
C LYS A 433 0.16 7.40 -5.70
N GLY A 434 -0.88 7.93 -6.33
CA GLY A 434 -0.93 8.30 -7.74
C GLY A 434 -1.15 7.10 -8.66
N PRO A 435 -0.53 7.10 -9.87
CA PRO A 435 -0.80 6.09 -10.90
C PRO A 435 -0.42 4.65 -10.50
N ARG A 436 0.41 4.49 -9.45
CA ARG A 436 0.83 3.18 -8.90
C ARG A 436 -0.19 2.53 -7.97
N GLY A 437 -1.29 3.20 -7.68
CA GLY A 437 -2.58 2.52 -7.54
C GLY A 437 -3.16 2.35 -6.14
N LEU A 438 -2.64 2.92 -5.07
CA LEU A 438 -3.30 2.82 -3.74
C LEU A 438 -4.20 4.02 -3.38
N ASP A 439 -4.38 5.00 -4.27
CA ASP A 439 -5.34 6.10 -4.02
C ASP A 439 -6.79 5.70 -4.29
N GLN A 440 -7.00 4.89 -5.33
CA GLN A 440 -8.32 4.47 -5.78
C GLN A 440 -8.33 2.98 -6.12
N ALA A 441 -9.35 2.29 -5.62
CA ALA A 441 -9.64 0.91 -5.95
C ALA A 441 -10.01 0.83 -7.44
N ARG A 442 -9.31 -0.02 -8.17
CA ARG A 442 -9.62 -0.40 -9.56
C ARG A 442 -10.59 -1.57 -9.58
N LEU A 443 -10.41 -2.48 -8.62
CA LEU A 443 -11.24 -3.65 -8.40
C LEU A 443 -12.28 -3.39 -7.30
N ARG A 444 -13.37 -4.15 -7.31
CA ARG A 444 -14.44 -4.09 -6.31
C ARG A 444 -14.35 -5.26 -5.35
N GLY A 445 -14.90 -5.10 -4.15
CA GLY A 445 -14.82 -6.08 -3.08
C GLY A 445 -13.45 -6.11 -2.40
N THR A 446 -13.43 -6.56 -1.14
CA THR A 446 -12.22 -6.61 -0.31
C THR A 446 -11.13 -7.46 -0.95
N ASN A 447 -11.50 -8.60 -1.54
CA ASN A 447 -10.57 -9.50 -2.23
C ASN A 447 -9.97 -8.87 -3.49
N GLY A 448 -10.77 -8.13 -4.27
CA GLY A 448 -10.28 -7.41 -5.43
C GLY A 448 -9.26 -6.35 -5.03
N VAL A 449 -9.57 -5.54 -4.02
CA VAL A 449 -8.66 -4.51 -3.52
C VAL A 449 -7.41 -5.11 -2.89
N GLN A 450 -7.52 -6.28 -2.22
CA GLN A 450 -6.36 -7.01 -1.73
C GLN A 450 -5.42 -7.44 -2.87
N VAL A 451 -5.94 -8.00 -3.97
CA VAL A 451 -5.12 -8.38 -5.12
C VAL A 451 -4.41 -7.16 -5.71
N GLN A 452 -5.11 -6.03 -5.82
CA GLN A 452 -4.53 -4.76 -6.25
C GLN A 452 -3.40 -4.30 -5.31
N ALA A 453 -3.61 -4.36 -3.99
CA ALA A 453 -2.61 -3.99 -3.01
C ALA A 453 -1.39 -4.91 -3.05
N LEU A 454 -1.59 -6.22 -3.19
CA LEU A 454 -0.52 -7.19 -3.35
C LEU A 454 0.32 -6.88 -4.59
N LEU A 455 -0.30 -6.66 -5.76
CA LEU A 455 0.43 -6.34 -7.00
C LEU A 455 1.23 -5.03 -6.89
N ALA A 456 0.63 -3.98 -6.32
CA ALA A 456 1.31 -2.70 -6.11
C ALA A 456 2.54 -2.85 -5.19
N LEU A 457 2.37 -3.55 -4.07
CA LEU A 457 3.42 -3.71 -3.05
C LEU A 457 4.47 -4.77 -3.47
N MET A 458 4.11 -5.73 -4.32
CA MET A 458 5.10 -6.58 -5.02
C MET A 458 5.97 -5.74 -5.96
N ALA A 459 5.36 -4.88 -6.77
CA ALA A 459 6.10 -4.01 -7.68
C ALA A 459 7.05 -3.07 -6.91
N HIS A 460 6.61 -2.55 -5.76
CA HIS A 460 7.47 -1.83 -4.81
C HIS A 460 8.66 -2.68 -4.35
N ASN A 461 8.40 -3.87 -3.81
CA ASN A 461 9.44 -4.75 -3.29
C ASN A 461 10.47 -5.16 -4.37
N ILE A 462 10.01 -5.49 -5.58
CA ILE A 462 10.89 -5.81 -6.72
C ILE A 462 11.78 -4.61 -7.04
N ARG A 463 11.22 -3.40 -7.12
CA ARG A 463 12.02 -2.18 -7.37
C ARG A 463 13.04 -1.91 -6.27
N GLN A 464 12.72 -2.22 -5.01
CA GLN A 464 13.68 -2.10 -3.90
C GLN A 464 14.78 -3.15 -3.97
N LEU A 465 14.45 -4.37 -4.38
CA LEU A 465 15.41 -5.45 -4.62
C LEU A 465 16.38 -5.06 -5.74
N GLU A 466 15.87 -4.56 -6.87
CA GLU A 466 16.67 -4.05 -7.98
C GLU A 466 17.65 -2.95 -7.56
N ARG A 467 17.15 -1.95 -6.83
CA ARG A 467 17.96 -0.84 -6.32
C ARG A 467 19.08 -1.33 -5.40
N ALA A 468 18.84 -2.38 -4.62
CA ALA A 468 19.86 -2.93 -3.73
C ALA A 468 20.93 -3.71 -4.49
N ILE A 469 20.55 -4.52 -5.48
CA ILE A 469 21.49 -5.27 -6.33
C ILE A 469 22.34 -4.30 -7.16
N SER A 470 21.72 -3.29 -7.78
CA SER A 470 22.40 -2.25 -8.54
C SER A 470 23.39 -1.42 -7.71
N LYS A 471 23.13 -1.23 -6.41
CA LYS A 471 24.07 -0.56 -5.50
C LYS A 471 25.26 -1.45 -5.14
N ARG A 472 25.07 -2.76 -5.05
CA ARG A 472 26.14 -3.73 -4.78
C ARG A 472 27.04 -3.94 -6.01
N SER A 473 26.49 -3.85 -7.21
CA SER A 473 27.24 -4.01 -8.47
C SER A 473 28.07 -2.79 -8.87
N LYS A 474 27.81 -1.61 -8.30
CA LYS A 474 28.73 -0.47 -8.40
C LYS A 474 29.87 -0.66 -7.39
N PRO A 475 31.10 -1.02 -7.82
CA PRO A 475 32.22 -1.08 -6.89
C PRO A 475 32.45 0.31 -6.28
N ALA A 476 33.01 0.33 -5.06
CA ALA A 476 33.49 1.53 -4.37
C ALA A 476 34.70 2.19 -5.08
N GLN A 477 34.70 2.27 -6.41
CA GLN A 477 35.64 3.05 -7.22
C GLN A 477 35.11 4.47 -7.40
N ALA A 478 34.96 5.18 -6.28
CA ALA A 478 34.82 6.63 -6.27
C ALA A 478 35.31 7.18 -4.92
N MET A 479 36.47 6.69 -4.47
CA MET A 479 37.28 7.38 -3.46
C MET A 479 38.73 7.42 -3.96
N GLY A 480 39.11 8.57 -4.52
CA GLY A 480 40.46 9.12 -4.46
C GLY A 480 41.50 8.59 -5.44
N ILE A 481 41.56 9.18 -6.64
CA ILE A 481 42.85 9.61 -7.21
C ILE A 481 42.70 11.12 -7.49
N PRO A 482 43.37 12.01 -6.74
CA PRO A 482 43.38 13.43 -7.08
C PRO A 482 44.39 13.63 -8.22
N GLY A 483 43.91 14.10 -9.37
CA GLY A 483 44.77 14.53 -10.47
C GLY A 483 44.63 13.70 -11.74
N MET A 484 43.45 13.68 -12.34
CA MET A 484 43.29 13.51 -13.78
C MET A 484 41.90 14.00 -14.17
N ILE A 485 41.85 15.08 -14.95
CA ILE A 485 40.62 15.56 -15.60
C ILE A 485 40.39 14.66 -16.82
N PRO A 486 39.34 13.82 -16.88
CA PRO A 486 38.97 13.19 -18.12
C PRO A 486 38.10 14.17 -18.90
N PHE A 487 38.62 14.64 -20.02
CA PHE A 487 37.84 15.30 -21.05
C PHE A 487 36.71 14.39 -21.55
N GLY A 488 35.51 14.94 -21.61
CA GLY A 488 34.47 14.60 -22.58
C GLY A 488 34.01 13.14 -22.65
N ASN A 489 33.02 12.78 -21.86
CA ASN A 489 31.96 11.88 -22.33
C ASN A 489 30.61 12.46 -21.90
N SER A 490 29.99 13.20 -22.81
CA SER A 490 28.62 13.66 -22.71
C SER A 490 27.67 12.47 -22.84
N SER A 491 27.54 11.70 -21.77
CA SER A 491 26.38 10.82 -21.59
C SER A 491 25.15 11.71 -21.47
N HIS A 492 24.36 11.73 -22.54
CA HIS A 492 23.04 12.35 -22.60
C HIS A 492 22.26 12.02 -21.33
N LYS A 493 22.09 13.02 -20.47
CA LYS A 493 21.01 13.03 -19.48
C LYS A 493 19.71 13.06 -20.29
N TYR A 494 19.09 11.90 -20.48
CA TYR A 494 17.66 11.86 -20.71
C TYR A 494 17.00 12.40 -19.43
N LEU A 495 16.76 13.71 -19.45
CA LEU A 495 15.76 14.36 -18.62
C LEU A 495 14.43 13.73 -19.00
N ASP A 496 14.00 12.77 -18.19
CA ASP A 496 12.67 12.15 -18.24
C ASP A 496 11.63 13.18 -17.75
N LEU A 497 11.41 14.19 -18.57
CA LEU A 497 10.42 15.25 -18.38
C LEU A 497 9.05 14.73 -18.85
N ARG A 498 8.46 13.85 -18.05
CA ARG A 498 7.00 13.62 -18.01
C ARG A 498 6.53 13.27 -16.61
N TRP A 499 6.77 14.15 -15.64
CA TRP A 499 6.12 14.04 -14.33
C TRP A 499 5.79 15.44 -13.78
N PHE A 500 4.51 15.65 -13.47
CA PHE A 500 3.82 16.84 -12.96
C PHE A 500 3.24 17.80 -14.00
N ASP A 501 2.08 17.44 -14.58
CA ASP A 501 1.03 18.43 -14.85
C ASP A 501 0.05 18.41 -13.66
N PHE A 502 0.16 19.45 -12.84
CA PHE A 502 -0.78 19.77 -11.76
C PHE A 502 -1.90 20.62 -12.37
N ASP A 503 -2.94 19.98 -12.89
CA ASP A 503 -4.09 20.71 -13.42
C ASP A 503 -5.04 21.05 -12.26
N TYR A 504 -4.79 22.20 -11.64
CA TYR A 504 -5.66 22.79 -10.62
C TYR A 504 -6.86 23.43 -11.32
N LYS A 505 -7.99 22.70 -11.35
CA LYS A 505 -9.28 23.18 -11.84
C LYS A 505 -9.78 24.39 -11.02
N ILE A 506 -9.54 25.61 -11.50
CA ILE A 506 -10.38 26.78 -11.18
C ILE A 506 -11.41 26.93 -12.31
N ARG A 507 -12.62 26.41 -12.08
CA ARG A 507 -13.85 26.99 -12.64
C ARG A 507 -14.23 28.12 -11.69
N GLY A 508 -14.55 29.33 -12.07
CA GLY A 508 -14.83 29.96 -13.35
C GLY A 508 -15.57 31.24 -12.99
N LEU A 509 -15.17 32.38 -13.55
CA LEU A 509 -15.91 33.65 -13.60
C LEU A 509 -15.03 34.62 -14.42
N ALA A 510 -15.29 34.70 -15.72
CA ALA A 510 -14.82 35.80 -16.56
C ALA A 510 -15.83 36.02 -17.69
N THR A 511 -16.74 36.96 -17.47
CA THR A 511 -17.48 37.67 -18.52
C THR A 511 -16.79 39.03 -18.68
N GLY A 512 -16.27 39.34 -19.87
CA GLY A 512 -15.87 40.70 -20.22
C GLY A 512 -14.65 40.78 -21.16
N PRO A 513 -14.63 41.72 -22.12
CA PRO A 513 -14.05 41.50 -23.44
C PRO A 513 -12.62 42.04 -23.61
N GLN A 514 -11.93 41.48 -24.60
CA GLN A 514 -10.61 41.92 -25.08
C GLN A 514 -10.62 43.34 -25.67
N PRO A 515 -9.45 44.00 -25.67
CA PRO A 515 -9.12 44.90 -26.76
C PRO A 515 -7.80 44.55 -27.47
N LYS A 516 -7.97 44.35 -28.78
CA LYS A 516 -7.28 45.02 -29.91
C LYS A 516 -5.75 44.88 -30.05
N THR A 517 -5.43 44.17 -31.12
CA THR A 517 -4.30 44.31 -32.04
C THR A 517 -3.97 45.76 -32.42
N GLU A 518 -2.67 46.10 -32.50
CA GLU A 518 -2.03 46.65 -33.71
C GLU A 518 -0.49 46.60 -33.61
N PRO A 519 0.23 46.49 -34.74
CA PRO A 519 1.66 46.18 -34.81
C PRO A 519 2.51 47.45 -35.01
N PHE A 520 3.78 47.44 -34.59
CA PHE A 520 4.76 48.46 -35.03
C PHE A 520 6.09 47.84 -35.41
N SER A 521 6.57 48.31 -36.56
CA SER A 521 7.75 47.90 -37.30
C SER A 521 9.04 48.54 -36.81
N VAL A 522 10.13 47.89 -37.23
CA VAL A 522 11.56 48.13 -37.04
C VAL A 522 12.00 49.55 -37.43
N ASP A 523 12.90 50.16 -36.65
CA ASP A 523 14.06 50.91 -37.17
C ASP A 523 15.19 51.00 -36.14
N ASN A 524 16.43 50.84 -36.64
CA ASN A 524 17.71 50.90 -35.95
C ASN A 524 18.10 52.36 -35.65
N CYS A 525 18.70 52.64 -34.48
CA CYS A 525 20.02 53.29 -34.35
C CYS A 525 20.43 53.55 -32.89
N GLU A 526 21.73 53.37 -32.65
CA GLU A 526 22.61 54.11 -31.72
C GLU A 526 22.54 53.88 -30.19
N THR A 527 23.53 53.10 -29.74
CA THR A 527 24.48 53.36 -28.63
C THR A 527 24.10 54.41 -27.58
N TRP A 528 23.82 53.96 -26.35
CA TRP A 528 24.12 54.70 -25.12
C TRP A 528 24.66 53.77 -24.02
N ASN A 529 25.85 54.12 -23.54
CA ASN A 529 26.44 53.65 -22.28
C ASN A 529 25.54 54.05 -21.10
N LEU A 530 25.38 53.16 -20.12
CA LEU A 530 25.23 53.55 -18.71
C LEU A 530 25.55 52.35 -17.81
N GLY A 531 26.54 52.55 -16.95
CA GLY A 531 27.13 51.53 -16.10
C GLY A 531 26.27 51.11 -14.92
N LEU A 532 26.66 49.99 -14.34
CA LEU A 532 26.33 49.66 -12.96
C LEU A 532 27.56 49.03 -12.31
N HIS A 533 28.13 49.81 -11.39
CA HIS A 533 29.15 49.42 -10.42
C HIS A 533 28.68 48.23 -9.58
N VAL A 534 29.53 47.21 -9.46
CA VAL A 534 29.59 46.38 -8.24
C VAL A 534 31.06 46.22 -7.86
N ASN A 535 31.42 46.88 -6.75
CA ASN A 535 32.69 46.76 -6.06
C ASN A 535 32.87 45.34 -5.50
N ILE A 536 33.96 44.66 -5.86
CA ILE A 536 34.53 43.57 -5.08
C ILE A 536 35.97 43.96 -4.77
N THR A 537 36.21 44.36 -3.52
CA THR A 537 37.53 44.61 -2.96
C THR A 537 38.29 43.30 -2.76
N SER A 538 39.52 43.33 -3.24
CA SER A 538 40.58 42.33 -3.12
C SER A 538 41.25 42.30 -1.74
N CYS A 539 42.00 41.22 -1.52
CA CYS A 539 43.09 40.94 -0.56
C CYS A 539 42.74 39.90 0.52
N GLY A 540 43.53 38.86 0.78
CA GLY A 540 44.92 38.67 0.37
C GLY A 540 45.43 37.25 0.61
N ILE A 541 46.57 37.03 -0.04
CA ILE A 541 47.47 35.87 -0.07
C ILE A 541 48.14 35.70 1.30
N MET A 542 48.31 34.46 1.77
CA MET A 542 49.45 34.06 2.62
C MET A 542 49.85 32.62 2.29
N LEU A 543 51.14 32.47 1.96
CA LEU A 543 51.89 31.26 1.63
C LEU A 543 52.46 30.57 2.91
N ASN A 544 53.03 29.38 2.69
CA ASN A 544 53.97 28.61 3.54
C ASN A 544 53.32 27.72 4.61
N THR A 545 53.72 26.46 4.83
CA THR A 545 55.04 25.80 4.68
C THR A 545 54.86 24.28 4.58
N ALA A 546 55.71 23.63 3.78
CA ALA A 546 55.90 22.18 3.75
C ALA A 546 56.97 21.76 4.78
N VAL A 547 56.76 20.65 5.48
CA VAL A 547 57.82 19.91 6.19
C VAL A 547 57.72 18.45 5.80
N ALA A 548 58.76 17.97 5.12
CA ALA A 548 59.02 16.56 4.84
C ALA A 548 59.74 15.92 6.02
N ILE A 549 59.37 14.68 6.37
CA ILE A 549 60.22 13.76 7.12
C ILE A 549 60.24 12.42 6.39
N VAL A 550 61.44 12.01 6.00
CA VAL A 550 61.83 10.72 5.40
C VAL A 550 62.44 9.83 6.49
N HIS A 551 62.36 8.50 6.26
CA HIS A 551 63.00 7.33 6.93
C HIS A 551 61.97 6.41 7.61
N LEU A 552 62.02 5.08 7.54
CA LEU A 552 62.97 4.13 6.97
C LEU A 552 62.28 2.74 6.84
N VAL A 553 62.75 1.98 5.85
CA VAL A 553 62.48 0.57 5.54
C VAL A 553 62.90 -0.39 6.67
N ARG A 554 62.11 -1.45 6.95
CA ARG A 554 62.57 -2.87 7.03
C ARG A 554 61.46 -3.85 7.41
N LEU A 555 61.14 -4.74 6.47
CA LEU A 555 60.69 -6.12 6.74
C LEU A 555 61.92 -6.99 7.05
N PRO A 556 61.74 -8.11 7.78
CA PRO A 556 62.46 -9.31 7.45
C PRO A 556 61.53 -10.52 7.25
N SER A 557 61.94 -11.29 6.25
CA SER A 557 61.52 -12.59 5.78
C SER A 557 62.00 -13.75 6.66
N ARG A 558 61.23 -14.85 6.67
CA ARG A 558 61.67 -16.26 6.77
C ARG A 558 60.59 -17.08 6.03
N ALA A 559 60.77 -17.55 4.80
CA ALA A 559 61.68 -18.57 4.27
C ALA A 559 61.53 -19.95 4.94
N ARG A 560 60.87 -20.90 4.24
CA ARG A 560 61.49 -22.17 3.84
C ARG A 560 60.70 -22.85 2.72
N ALA A 561 61.45 -23.23 1.70
CA ALA A 561 61.07 -23.96 0.50
C ALA A 561 61.04 -25.48 0.75
N PHE A 562 60.38 -26.22 -0.17
CA PHE A 562 60.85 -27.40 -0.91
C PHE A 562 59.63 -27.87 -1.74
N ALA A 563 59.62 -27.67 -3.07
CA ALA A 563 59.95 -28.65 -4.12
C ALA A 563 58.93 -29.81 -4.21
N SER A 564 58.50 -30.37 -5.34
CA SER A 564 58.59 -30.14 -6.80
C SER A 564 57.88 -31.35 -7.46
N ALA A 565 57.49 -31.20 -8.74
CA ALA A 565 57.01 -32.21 -9.72
C ALA A 565 55.51 -32.05 -10.05
N ALA A 566 55.05 -31.54 -11.20
CA ALA A 566 55.34 -31.89 -12.63
C ALA A 566 55.05 -33.38 -12.88
N ARG A 567 54.14 -33.85 -13.76
CA ARG A 567 53.59 -33.35 -15.04
C ARG A 567 52.32 -34.17 -15.44
N PRO A 568 51.67 -33.87 -16.58
CA PRO A 568 50.29 -34.25 -16.95
C PRO A 568 50.17 -35.36 -18.04
N LEU A 569 48.91 -35.57 -18.50
CA LEU A 569 48.42 -36.18 -19.75
C LEU A 569 48.21 -37.70 -19.79
N ASP A 570 46.96 -38.12 -20.05
CA ASP A 570 46.50 -38.85 -21.25
C ASP A 570 45.00 -39.20 -21.08
N CYS A 571 44.06 -38.81 -21.96
CA CYS A 571 43.76 -39.21 -23.34
C CYS A 571 42.97 -40.53 -23.50
N CYS A 572 41.80 -40.41 -24.15
CA CYS A 572 41.10 -41.38 -25.00
C CYS A 572 40.11 -42.45 -24.44
N ARG A 573 38.85 -42.28 -24.90
CA ARG A 573 37.95 -43.24 -25.61
C ARG A 573 37.50 -44.55 -24.94
N THR A 574 36.18 -44.72 -24.81
CA THR A 574 35.30 -45.75 -25.46
C THR A 574 33.87 -45.58 -24.89
N ALA A 575 32.81 -45.32 -25.67
CA ALA A 575 32.05 -46.14 -26.62
C ALA A 575 30.82 -46.85 -25.98
N MET A 576 29.64 -46.47 -26.51
CA MET A 576 28.37 -47.21 -26.68
C MET A 576 27.98 -48.35 -25.73
N ALA A 577 26.80 -48.19 -25.10
CA ALA A 577 25.68 -49.13 -25.15
C ALA A 577 24.38 -48.34 -24.95
#